data_AF-A0A917Q421-F1
#
_entry.id   AF-A0A917Q421-F1
#
_cell.length_a   1.000
_cell.length_b   1.000
_cell.length_c   1.000
_cell.angle_alpha   90.00
_cell.angle_beta   90.00
_cell.angle_gamma   90.00
#
_symmetry.space_group_name_H-M   'P 1'
#
loop_
_entity.id
_entity.type
_entity.pdbx_description
1 polymer ?
#
loop_
_entity_poly.entity_id
_entity_poly.type
_entity_poly.pdbx_seq_one_letter_code
_entity_poly.pdbx_strand_id
1 'polypeptide(L)'
;MNSDEPAYNLFRRREEPQLYCAVPEDYPVPAFIEAEAWDFGGRLDNAMASPLGFDPEAARHGVTLTGYYLFLANHASNLRAMPETAGR
;
A
#
# COMPACT_ATOMS: atom_id res chain seq x y z
N MET A 1 -22.42 6.00 10.80
CA MET A 1 -21.04 6.46 10.50
C MET A 1 -20.65 5.80 9.19
N ASN A 2 -20.24 6.60 8.22
CA ASN A 2 -20.28 6.29 6.78
C ASN A 2 -19.51 5.02 6.41
N SER A 3 -20.19 4.04 5.79
CA SER A 3 -19.61 2.79 5.28
C SER A 3 -19.15 2.90 3.82
N ASP A 4 -18.85 4.11 3.35
CA ASP A 4 -18.35 4.38 2.01
C ASP A 4 -16.86 4.74 2.11
N GLU A 5 -16.06 3.79 2.61
CA GLU A 5 -14.62 3.88 2.42
C GLU A 5 -14.33 3.41 0.98
N PRO A 6 -13.68 4.24 0.15
CA PRO A 6 -13.41 3.88 -1.23
C PRO A 6 -12.51 2.64 -1.28
N ALA A 7 -12.87 1.68 -2.13
CA ALA A 7 -12.02 0.53 -2.40
C ALA A 7 -10.82 0.96 -3.25
N TYR A 8 -9.64 0.42 -2.93
CA TYR A 8 -8.41 0.71 -3.66
C TYR A 8 -7.86 -0.55 -4.33
N ASN A 9 -7.54 -0.44 -5.61
CA ASN A 9 -6.74 -1.40 -6.35
C ASN A 9 -5.25 -1.16 -6.05
N LEU A 10 -4.58 -2.19 -5.55
CA LEU A 10 -3.16 -2.15 -5.22
C LEU A 10 -2.34 -2.74 -6.37
N PHE A 11 -1.40 -1.97 -6.88
CA PHE A 11 -0.40 -2.42 -7.85
C PHE A 11 0.96 -2.47 -7.17
N ARG A 12 1.63 -3.62 -7.26
CA ARG A 12 2.96 -3.84 -6.69
C ARG A 12 4.01 -3.73 -7.78
N ARG A 13 5.08 -2.99 -7.54
CA ARG A 13 6.19 -2.93 -8.49
C ARG A 13 6.97 -4.24 -8.48
N ARG A 14 7.28 -4.77 -9.68
CA ARG A 14 7.98 -6.06 -9.82
C ARG A 14 9.44 -5.99 -9.40
N GLU A 15 10.13 -4.92 -9.79
CA GLU A 15 11.54 -4.69 -9.46
C GLU A 15 11.74 -4.25 -8.00
N GLU A 16 10.74 -3.58 -7.44
CA GLU A 16 10.76 -3.07 -6.07
C GLU A 16 9.52 -3.57 -5.31
N PRO A 17 9.54 -4.81 -4.81
CA PRO A 17 8.37 -5.47 -4.21
C PRO A 17 7.79 -4.79 -2.97
N GLN A 18 8.50 -3.81 -2.42
CA GLN A 18 8.08 -2.96 -1.31
C GLN A 18 7.29 -1.73 -1.76
N LEU A 19 7.34 -1.35 -3.04
CA LEU A 19 6.64 -0.20 -3.57
C LEU A 19 5.26 -0.59 -4.10
N TYR A 20 4.23 0.07 -3.58
CA TYR A 20 2.84 -0.14 -3.96
C TYR A 20 2.22 1.17 -4.44
N CYS A 21 1.34 1.05 -5.43
CA CYS A 21 0.47 2.11 -5.89
C CYS A 21 -0.98 1.73 -5.61
N ALA A 22 -1.67 2.55 -4.81
CA ALA A 22 -3.09 2.46 -4.57
C ALA A 22 -3.84 3.40 -5.51
N VAL A 23 -4.79 2.84 -6.25
CA VAL A 23 -5.68 3.59 -7.16
C VAL A 23 -7.12 3.28 -6.75
N PRO A 24 -7.99 4.28 -6.54
CA PRO A 24 -9.41 4.01 -6.26
C PRO A 24 -10.03 3.17 -7.37
N GLU A 25 -10.92 2.24 -7.03
CA GLU A 25 -11.59 1.39 -8.02
C GLU A 25 -12.39 2.20 -9.05
N ASP A 26 -12.92 3.36 -8.64
CA ASP A 26 -13.69 4.27 -9.50
C ASP A 26 -12.81 5.15 -10.42
N TYR A 27 -11.48 5.10 -10.24
CA TYR A 27 -10.54 5.95 -10.98
C TYR A 27 -9.80 5.15 -12.07
N PRO A 28 -9.45 5.79 -13.20
CA PRO A 28 -8.66 5.14 -14.23
C PRO A 28 -7.25 4.82 -13.69
N VAL A 29 -6.74 3.64 -14.05
CA VAL A 29 -5.37 3.24 -13.75
C VAL A 29 -4.40 4.22 -14.43
N PRO A 30 -3.45 4.83 -13.68
CA PRO A 30 -2.49 5.75 -14.27
C PRO A 30 -1.61 5.08 -15.33
N ALA A 31 -1.26 5.81 -16.39
CA ALA A 31 -0.49 5.28 -17.52
C ALA A 31 0.93 4.78 -17.15
N PHE A 32 1.50 5.23 -16.03
CA PHE A 32 2.80 4.74 -15.55
C PHE A 32 2.72 3.35 -14.91
N ILE A 33 1.52 2.86 -14.60
CA ILE A 33 1.28 1.48 -14.16
C ILE A 33 1.27 0.59 -15.42
N GLU A 34 2.46 0.37 -15.94
CA GLU A 34 2.68 -0.52 -17.08
C GLU A 34 2.67 -1.97 -16.60
N ALA A 35 1.91 -2.85 -17.28
CA ALA A 35 1.76 -4.27 -16.93
C ALA A 35 3.09 -5.05 -16.94
N GLU A 36 4.14 -4.51 -17.56
CA GLU A 36 5.49 -5.08 -17.56
C GLU A 36 6.23 -4.80 -16.25
N ALA A 37 5.99 -3.64 -15.62
CA ALA A 37 6.69 -3.17 -14.42
C ALA A 37 5.87 -3.35 -13.13
N TRP A 38 4.54 -3.43 -13.24
CA TRP A 38 3.61 -3.51 -12.12
C TRP A 38 2.74 -4.76 -12.21
N ASP A 39 2.45 -5.34 -11.05
CA ASP A 39 1.59 -6.50 -10.89
C ASP A 39 0.37 -6.13 -10.04
N PHE A 40 -0.79 -6.72 -10.33
CA PHE A 40 -1.98 -6.47 -9.50
C PHE A 40 -1.84 -7.22 -8.16
N GLY A 41 -1.57 -6.45 -7.10
CA GLY A 41 -1.34 -6.96 -5.75
C GLY A 41 -2.62 -7.26 -4.97
N GLY A 42 -3.79 -6.90 -5.51
CA GLY A 42 -5.09 -7.16 -4.92
C GLY A 42 -5.94 -5.91 -4.75
N ARG A 43 -7.11 -6.08 -4.13
CA ARG A 43 -8.02 -4.99 -3.77
C ARG A 43 -8.06 -4.83 -2.25
N LEU A 44 -8.12 -3.58 -1.82
CA LEU A 44 -8.25 -3.16 -0.44
C LEU A 44 -9.63 -2.54 -0.25
N ASP A 45 -10.55 -3.30 0.35
CA ASP A 45 -11.94 -2.89 0.55
C ASP A 45 -12.12 -2.01 1.80
N ASN A 46 -11.15 -2.08 2.72
CA ASN A 46 -11.14 -1.32 3.96
C ASN A 46 -9.75 -0.75 4.21
N ALA A 47 -9.63 0.57 4.10
CA ALA A 47 -8.39 1.31 4.25
C ALA A 47 -7.84 1.24 5.68
N MET A 48 -8.67 0.92 6.67
CA MET A 48 -8.28 0.65 8.06
C MET A 48 -7.71 -0.76 8.29
N ALA A 49 -7.98 -1.72 7.41
CA ALA A 49 -7.48 -3.10 7.49
C ALA A 49 -6.19 -3.31 6.68
N SER A 50 -5.55 -2.22 6.28
CA SER A 50 -4.48 -2.21 5.29
C SER A 50 -3.17 -2.84 5.75
N PRO A 51 -2.32 -3.32 4.80
CA PRO A 51 -0.97 -3.75 5.11
C PRO A 51 -0.13 -2.63 5.76
N LEU A 52 0.84 -3.03 6.60
CA LEU A 52 1.81 -2.13 7.24
C LEU A 52 2.42 -1.15 6.22
N GLY A 53 2.17 0.14 6.42
CA GLY A 53 2.69 1.22 5.57
C GLY A 53 1.64 1.95 4.72
N PHE A 54 0.39 1.48 4.67
CA PHE A 54 -0.70 2.22 4.03
C PHE A 54 -1.29 3.24 5.01
N ASP A 55 -1.28 4.52 4.62
CA ASP A 55 -1.90 5.60 5.38
C ASP A 55 -3.18 6.08 4.67
N PRO A 56 -4.37 5.83 5.25
CA PRO A 56 -5.65 6.14 4.61
C PRO A 56 -5.91 7.63 4.44
N GLU A 57 -5.41 8.47 5.34
CA GLU A 57 -5.55 9.92 5.19
C GLU A 57 -4.66 10.42 4.06
N ALA A 58 -3.39 10.00 4.04
CA ALA A 58 -2.46 10.35 2.97
C ALA A 58 -2.94 9.80 1.61
N ALA A 59 -3.55 8.61 1.58
CA ALA A 59 -4.16 8.05 0.37
C ALA A 59 -5.30 8.94 -0.15
N ARG A 60 -6.22 9.34 0.73
CA ARG A 60 -7.34 10.22 0.36
C ARG A 60 -6.85 11.56 -0.18
N HIS A 61 -5.87 12.17 0.49
CA HIS A 61 -5.27 13.43 0.07
C HIS A 61 -4.49 13.29 -1.25
N GLY A 62 -3.67 12.25 -1.39
CA GLY A 62 -2.89 11.98 -2.60
C GLY A 62 -3.78 11.77 -3.81
N VAL A 63 -4.78 10.88 -3.69
CA VAL A 63 -5.75 10.61 -4.76
C VAL A 63 -6.51 11.86 -5.18
N THR A 64 -6.89 12.73 -4.25
CA THR A 64 -7.58 13.98 -4.59
C THR A 64 -6.71 14.90 -5.46
N LEU A 65 -5.38 14.83 -5.31
CA LEU A 65 -4.43 15.68 -6.03
C LEU A 65 -3.91 15.06 -7.33
N THR A 66 -3.65 13.75 -7.34
CA THR A 66 -2.95 13.06 -8.44
C THR A 66 -3.74 11.89 -9.04
N GLY A 67 -4.83 11.45 -8.39
CA GLY A 67 -5.61 10.27 -8.78
C GLY A 67 -5.04 8.94 -8.30
N TYR A 68 -3.91 8.93 -7.58
CA TYR A 68 -3.27 7.72 -7.06
C TYR A 68 -2.45 8.00 -5.80
N TYR A 69 -2.07 6.95 -5.07
CA TYR A 69 -1.23 7.05 -3.89
C TYR A 69 -0.09 6.04 -3.94
N LEU A 70 1.16 6.50 -3.80
CA LEU A 70 2.34 5.64 -3.75
C LEU A 70 2.84 5.52 -2.31
N PHE A 71 3.11 4.31 -1.87
CA PHE A 71 3.65 4.05 -0.54
C PHE A 71 4.61 2.85 -0.55
N LEU A 72 5.52 2.85 0.42
CA LEU A 72 6.37 1.69 0.70
C LEU A 72 5.69 0.84 1.76
N ALA A 73 5.36 -0.40 1.42
CA ALA A 73 4.93 -1.38 2.40
C ALA A 73 6.13 -1.70 3.30
N ASN A 74 6.03 -1.34 4.56
CA ASN A 74 7.04 -1.69 5.52
C ASN A 74 6.79 -3.14 5.93
N HIS A 75 7.53 -4.07 5.34
CA HIS A 75 7.67 -5.37 5.97
C HIS A 75 8.33 -5.10 7.33
N ALA A 76 7.54 -5.15 8.40
CA ALA A 76 8.09 -5.46 9.72
C ALA A 76 8.61 -6.90 9.63
N SER A 77 9.73 -7.09 8.93
CA SER A 77 10.59 -8.23 9.12
C SER A 77 10.84 -8.26 10.61
N ASN A 78 10.46 -9.34 11.28
CA ASN A 78 10.67 -9.61 12.70
C ASN A 78 12.08 -9.17 13.15
N LEU A 79 12.27 -7.89 13.44
CA LEU A 79 13.49 -7.35 13.98
C LEU A 79 13.43 -7.64 15.48
N ARG A 80 14.19 -8.66 15.85
CA ARG A 80 14.72 -8.92 17.20
C ARG A 80 13.72 -9.51 18.21
N ALA A 81 13.59 -10.84 18.17
CA ALA A 81 13.75 -11.64 19.38
C ALA A 81 15.16 -12.27 19.37
N MET A 82 16.17 -11.42 19.41
CA MET A 82 17.50 -11.86 19.83
C MET A 82 17.48 -11.78 21.36
N PRO A 83 17.61 -12.90 22.10
CA PRO A 83 17.83 -12.80 23.54
C PRO A 83 19.16 -12.11 23.76
N GLU A 84 19.10 -10.89 24.26
CA GLU A 84 20.25 -10.19 24.83
C GLU A 84 20.82 -11.04 25.97
N THR A 85 22.06 -11.47 25.79
CA THR A 85 22.82 -12.32 26.70
C THR A 85 22.95 -11.64 28.06
N ALA A 86 22.28 -12.16 29.09
CA ALA A 86 22.63 -11.87 30.48
C ALA A 86 23.64 -12.92 30.93
N GLY A 87 24.92 -12.58 30.83
CA GLY A 87 25.99 -13.33 31.48
C GLY A 87 25.80 -13.35 33.00
N ARG A 88 26.06 -14.51 33.59
CA ARG A 88 26.58 -14.64 34.95
C ARG A 88 27.45 -15.88 35.04
#